data_AF-A0A958KL94-F1
#
_entry.id   AF-A0A958KL94-F1
#
_cell.length_a   1.000
_cell.length_b   1.000
_cell.length_c   1.000
_cell.angle_alpha   90.00
_cell.angle_beta   90.00
_cell.angle_gamma   90.00
#
_symmetry.space_group_name_H-M   'P 1'
#
loop_
_entity.id
_entity.type
_entity.pdbx_description
1 polymer ?
#
loop_
_entity_poly.entity_id
_entity_poly.type
_entity_poly.pdbx_seq_one_letter_code
_entity_poly.pdbx_strand_id
1 'polypeptide(L)'
;MGAHLAFVIGFGYLPGASLSSMVQAHGHLQLLGWTGLFIIAVSSHVLPRLTNAKPIAPTRLNFMLWSIVLGLLFRTLGLLLVAYGTREAFGRTLVGVSGYLEGLGIALYLFILAQTIKKHNPQFGAAAAAGIKPFMVTSLLGWLVFALGNILVSTHFALGEALLIDPNWNSLVNEIFITLVLLPVCFAFSVNTFPIFLRLRAPYWPVARVTLLYSVSAVVRLTTLGFYTAGGNAFWLSVSLVAQLIQGLSILWFIWELDIARRKAPWFKKFRIEDERESRPPRKKAADYGQFGNFEWLLYGAYVCLAAAALGDVIYAGFELLRLGSPIGIDIIRHLYLLGFVTQLILGMAVRKIPGFLGRSYIVFPSLVNLSWVFIVLAVLCRVVPPVFWGRGEHVWLVRAWGTSGIWGLLAVVCLAVNLIATAKD
;
A
#
# COMPACT_ATOMS: atom_id res chain seq x y z
N MET A 1 -13.08 6.88 8.30
CA MET A 1 -12.22 7.78 9.09
C MET A 1 -11.54 8.85 8.22
N GLY A 2 -10.67 8.49 7.25
CA GLY A 2 -9.99 9.47 6.39
C GLY A 2 -10.93 10.46 5.67
N ALA A 3 -12.07 9.99 5.15
CA ALA A 3 -13.10 10.86 4.56
C ALA A 3 -13.62 11.94 5.50
N HIS A 4 -13.93 11.55 6.74
CA HIS A 4 -14.39 12.48 7.77
C HIS A 4 -13.29 13.47 8.16
N LEU A 5 -12.05 13.00 8.35
CA LEU A 5 -10.91 13.86 8.68
C LEU A 5 -10.66 14.93 7.62
N ALA A 6 -10.60 14.52 6.35
CA ALA A 6 -10.43 15.46 5.25
C ALA A 6 -11.60 16.46 5.20
N PHE A 7 -12.84 15.98 5.34
CA PHE A 7 -14.03 16.83 5.30
C PHE A 7 -14.04 17.87 6.42
N VAL A 8 -13.79 17.47 7.67
CA VAL A 8 -13.74 18.39 8.82
C VAL A 8 -12.72 19.50 8.59
N ILE A 9 -11.49 19.14 8.20
CA ILE A 9 -10.42 20.10 7.97
C ILE A 9 -10.72 20.99 6.74
N GLY A 10 -11.12 20.40 5.61
CA GLY A 10 -11.31 21.13 4.35
C GLY A 10 -12.55 22.03 4.31
N PHE A 11 -13.50 21.85 5.23
CA PHE A 11 -14.67 22.72 5.37
C PHE A 11 -14.59 23.64 6.60
N GLY A 12 -13.45 23.65 7.31
CA GLY A 12 -13.21 24.55 8.44
C GLY A 12 -14.07 24.25 9.67
N TYR A 13 -14.54 23.02 9.83
CA TYR A 13 -15.20 22.61 11.06
C TYR A 13 -14.17 22.58 12.20
N LEU A 14 -14.58 23.00 13.40
CA LEU A 14 -13.72 23.03 14.57
C LEU A 14 -13.13 21.64 14.84
N PRO A 15 -11.80 21.46 14.75
CA PRO A 15 -11.19 20.18 15.05
C PRO A 15 -11.28 19.92 16.55
N GLY A 16 -12.01 18.87 16.94
CA GLY A 16 -12.11 18.45 18.33
C GLY A 16 -10.76 17.93 18.86
N ALA A 17 -10.67 17.77 20.18
CA ALA A 17 -9.47 17.26 20.88
C ALA A 17 -8.96 15.90 20.33
N SER A 18 -9.81 15.14 19.63
CA SER A 18 -9.48 13.85 19.03
C SER A 18 -8.85 13.90 17.64
N LEU A 19 -8.67 15.07 17.02
CA LEU A 19 -8.20 15.15 15.63
C LEU A 19 -6.88 14.39 15.44
N SER A 20 -5.86 14.67 16.24
CA SER A 20 -4.54 14.04 16.14
C SER A 20 -4.60 12.53 16.36
N SER A 21 -5.39 12.07 17.35
CA SER A 21 -5.62 10.65 17.61
C SER A 21 -6.31 9.96 16.43
N MET A 22 -7.28 10.62 15.81
CA MET A 22 -7.96 10.12 14.62
C MET A 22 -7.04 10.07 13.41
N VAL A 23 -6.12 11.04 13.25
CA VAL A 23 -5.09 11.00 12.19
C VAL A 23 -4.18 9.78 12.36
N GLN A 24 -3.72 9.51 13.59
CA GLN A 24 -2.90 8.32 13.87
C GLN A 24 -3.68 7.01 13.65
N ALA A 25 -4.91 6.92 14.15
CA ALA A 25 -5.77 5.76 13.93
C ALA A 25 -6.06 5.55 12.44
N HIS A 26 -6.32 6.62 11.69
CA HIS A 26 -6.54 6.56 10.25
C HIS A 26 -5.33 6.02 9.51
N GLY A 27 -4.13 6.55 9.79
CA GLY A 27 -2.90 6.08 9.16
C GLY A 27 -2.69 4.59 9.40
N HIS A 28 -2.90 4.14 10.64
CA HIS A 28 -2.74 2.73 11.01
C HIS A 28 -3.79 1.82 10.35
N LEU A 29 -5.06 2.22 10.35
CA LEU A 29 -6.15 1.51 9.67
C LEU A 29 -5.92 1.44 8.15
N GLN A 30 -5.36 2.48 7.54
CA GLN A 30 -5.04 2.49 6.12
C GLN A 30 -3.87 1.56 5.79
N LEU A 31 -2.81 1.59 6.59
CA LEU A 31 -1.64 0.74 6.36
C LEU A 31 -1.96 -0.72 6.70
N LEU A 32 -2.18 -1.05 7.97
CA LEU A 32 -2.36 -2.44 8.37
C LEU A 32 -3.76 -2.97 8.03
N GLY A 33 -4.82 -2.19 8.32
CA GLY A 33 -6.20 -2.63 8.14
C GLY A 33 -6.67 -2.73 6.69
N TRP A 34 -6.24 -1.83 5.81
CA TRP A 34 -6.58 -1.89 4.39
C TRP A 34 -5.50 -2.63 3.60
N THR A 35 -4.29 -2.07 3.52
CA THR A 35 -3.25 -2.63 2.64
C THR A 35 -2.64 -3.92 3.19
N GLY A 36 -2.40 -3.99 4.51
CA GLY A 36 -1.83 -5.16 5.18
C GLY A 36 -2.72 -6.38 5.13
N LEU A 37 -4.01 -6.24 5.49
CA LEU A 37 -4.98 -7.33 5.38
C LEU A 37 -5.15 -7.79 3.93
N PHE A 38 -5.14 -6.89 2.93
CA PHE A 38 -5.17 -7.28 1.53
C PHE A 38 -3.94 -8.13 1.14
N ILE A 39 -2.73 -7.69 1.52
CA ILE A 39 -1.49 -8.43 1.28
C ILE A 39 -1.57 -9.83 1.91
N ILE A 40 -1.95 -9.92 3.19
CA ILE A 40 -2.07 -11.18 3.92
C ILE A 40 -3.10 -12.09 3.26
N ALA A 41 -4.25 -11.57 2.84
CA ALA A 41 -5.30 -12.36 2.20
C ALA A 41 -4.83 -12.93 0.84
N VAL A 42 -4.26 -12.09 -0.02
CA VAL A 42 -3.77 -12.51 -1.34
C VAL A 42 -2.61 -13.49 -1.20
N SER A 43 -1.63 -13.23 -0.33
CA SER A 43 -0.47 -14.11 -0.15
C SER A 43 -0.87 -15.46 0.43
N SER A 44 -1.77 -15.48 1.42
CA SER A 44 -2.28 -16.71 2.04
C SER A 44 -3.04 -17.58 1.04
N HIS A 45 -3.63 -16.99 0.01
CA HIS A 45 -4.32 -17.71 -1.05
C HIS A 45 -3.39 -18.17 -2.18
N VAL A 46 -2.45 -17.31 -2.59
CA VAL A 46 -1.55 -17.57 -3.73
C VAL A 46 -0.45 -18.55 -3.35
N LEU A 47 0.16 -18.39 -2.17
CA LEU A 47 1.36 -19.16 -1.82
C LEU A 47 1.12 -20.68 -1.78
N PRO A 48 0.05 -21.20 -1.12
CA PRO A 48 -0.17 -22.65 -1.12
C PRO A 48 -0.32 -23.23 -2.53
N ARG A 49 -0.95 -22.48 -3.45
CA ARG A 49 -1.14 -22.90 -4.85
C ARG A 49 0.17 -22.94 -5.63
N LEU A 50 1.05 -21.96 -5.44
CA LEU A 50 2.37 -21.96 -6.07
C LEU A 50 3.25 -23.13 -5.62
N THR A 51 2.99 -23.64 -4.41
CA THR A 51 3.73 -24.75 -3.80
C THR A 51 3.03 -26.11 -3.93
N ASN A 52 1.88 -26.20 -4.60
CA ASN A 52 1.01 -27.39 -4.56
C ASN A 52 0.75 -27.91 -3.13
N ALA A 53 0.70 -26.99 -2.16
CA ALA A 53 0.44 -27.27 -0.77
C ALA A 53 -1.07 -27.28 -0.51
N LYS A 54 -1.48 -27.99 0.55
CA LYS A 54 -2.87 -27.94 1.01
C LYS A 54 -3.23 -26.50 1.44
N PRO A 55 -4.49 -26.08 1.26
CA PRO A 55 -4.96 -24.82 1.81
C PRO A 55 -4.66 -24.72 3.31
N ILE A 56 -4.36 -23.50 3.77
CA ILE A 56 -4.14 -23.23 5.18
C ILE A 56 -5.43 -23.55 5.95
N ALA A 57 -5.31 -24.24 7.08
CA ALA A 57 -6.46 -24.60 7.90
C ALA A 57 -7.30 -23.36 8.28
N PRO A 58 -8.64 -23.37 8.11
CA PRO A 58 -9.49 -22.23 8.39
C PRO A 58 -9.36 -21.69 9.81
N THR A 59 -9.17 -22.57 10.80
CA THR A 59 -8.97 -22.19 12.21
C THR A 59 -7.73 -21.31 12.41
N ARG A 60 -6.61 -21.63 11.74
CA ARG A 60 -5.37 -20.84 11.80
C ARG A 60 -5.53 -19.48 11.12
N LEU A 61 -6.21 -19.45 9.96
CA LEU A 61 -6.51 -18.21 9.26
C LEU A 61 -7.44 -17.31 10.09
N ASN A 62 -8.47 -17.87 10.71
CA ASN A 62 -9.40 -17.13 11.56
C ASN A 62 -8.68 -16.57 12.78
N PHE A 63 -7.82 -17.35 13.44
CA PHE A 63 -7.08 -16.86 14.60
C PHE A 63 -6.15 -15.71 14.21
N MET A 64 -5.36 -15.87 13.15
CA MET A 64 -4.51 -14.81 12.58
C MET A 64 -5.31 -13.55 12.25
N LEU A 65 -6.45 -13.69 11.56
CA LEU A 65 -7.31 -12.58 11.18
C LEU A 65 -7.89 -11.86 12.39
N TRP A 66 -8.47 -12.60 13.34
CA TRP A 66 -9.09 -12.00 14.53
C TRP A 66 -8.07 -11.31 15.43
N SER A 67 -6.83 -11.84 15.55
CA SER A 67 -5.76 -11.13 16.26
C SER A 67 -5.49 -9.74 15.65
N ILE A 68 -5.37 -9.63 14.33
CA ILE A 68 -5.13 -8.35 13.66
C ILE A 68 -6.36 -7.43 13.78
N VAL A 69 -7.57 -7.95 13.51
CA VAL A 69 -8.81 -7.14 13.52
C VAL A 69 -9.12 -6.61 14.91
N LEU A 70 -9.00 -7.44 15.96
CA LEU A 70 -9.20 -6.99 17.34
C LEU A 70 -8.13 -5.99 17.76
N GLY A 71 -6.88 -6.19 17.33
CA GLY A 71 -5.81 -5.21 17.55
C GLY A 71 -6.15 -3.84 16.93
N LEU A 72 -6.50 -3.81 15.64
CA LEU A 72 -6.90 -2.58 14.94
C LEU A 72 -8.09 -1.87 15.62
N LEU A 73 -9.08 -2.66 16.08
CA LEU A 73 -10.23 -2.15 16.81
C LEU A 73 -9.81 -1.54 18.15
N PHE A 74 -8.99 -2.25 18.93
CA PHE A 74 -8.51 -1.79 20.24
C PHE A 74 -7.65 -0.54 20.12
N ARG A 75 -6.77 -0.45 19.12
CA ARG A 75 -5.99 0.76 18.87
C ARG A 75 -6.89 1.95 18.58
N THR A 76 -7.87 1.75 17.69
CA THR A 76 -8.80 2.81 17.28
C THR A 76 -9.63 3.31 18.45
N LEU A 77 -10.25 2.40 19.20
CA LEU A 77 -11.07 2.76 20.36
C LEU A 77 -10.21 3.35 21.49
N GLY A 78 -9.04 2.78 21.75
CA GLY A 78 -8.12 3.24 22.78
C GLY A 78 -7.65 4.67 22.56
N LEU A 79 -7.24 5.02 21.33
CA LEU A 79 -6.83 6.38 20.96
C LEU A 79 -7.99 7.39 21.07
N LEU A 80 -9.22 6.98 20.75
CA LEU A 80 -10.40 7.84 20.93
C LEU A 80 -10.73 8.05 22.41
N LEU A 81 -10.67 7.00 23.24
CA LEU A 81 -10.95 7.10 24.67
C LEU A 81 -9.94 7.99 25.41
N VAL A 82 -8.66 7.92 25.03
CA VAL A 82 -7.63 8.84 25.55
C VAL A 82 -7.92 10.27 25.11
N ALA A 83 -8.24 10.50 23.83
CA ALA A 83 -8.49 11.83 23.31
C ALA A 83 -9.67 12.57 23.94
N TYR A 84 -10.73 11.84 24.30
CA TYR A 84 -11.91 12.42 24.94
C TYR A 84 -11.83 12.46 26.47
N GLY A 85 -10.74 11.97 27.08
CA GLY A 85 -10.53 11.99 28.53
C GLY A 85 -11.50 11.16 29.36
N THR A 86 -12.39 10.39 28.73
CA THR A 86 -13.47 9.69 29.44
C THR A 86 -12.98 8.46 30.21
N ARG A 87 -11.94 7.77 29.72
CA ARG A 87 -11.34 6.57 30.32
C ARG A 87 -9.88 6.40 29.90
N GLU A 88 -9.05 7.38 30.22
CA GLU A 88 -7.67 7.46 29.72
C GLU A 88 -6.84 6.20 29.99
N ALA A 89 -6.77 5.73 31.25
CA ALA A 89 -6.00 4.55 31.63
C ALA A 89 -6.43 3.30 30.84
N PHE A 90 -7.74 3.07 30.72
CA PHE A 90 -8.28 1.96 29.94
C PHE A 90 -7.96 2.10 28.45
N GLY A 91 -8.07 3.32 27.90
CA GLY A 91 -7.70 3.61 26.51
C GLY A 91 -6.22 3.32 26.21
N ARG A 92 -5.32 3.72 27.12
CA ARG A 92 -3.88 3.39 27.06
C ARG A 92 -3.64 1.89 27.07
N THR A 93 -4.29 1.15 27.96
CA THR A 93 -4.21 -0.32 28.00
C THR A 93 -4.68 -0.95 26.70
N LEU A 94 -5.79 -0.47 26.11
CA LEU A 94 -6.26 -0.96 24.81
C LEU A 94 -5.24 -0.74 23.70
N VAL A 95 -4.59 0.43 23.64
CA VAL A 95 -3.51 0.68 22.67
C VAL A 95 -2.33 -0.24 22.92
N GLY A 96 -1.90 -0.44 24.16
CA GLY A 96 -0.83 -1.40 24.49
C GLY A 96 -1.15 -2.82 24.02
N VAL A 97 -2.33 -3.34 24.39
CA VAL A 97 -2.81 -4.67 23.98
C VAL A 97 -2.94 -4.78 22.46
N SER A 98 -3.33 -3.70 21.77
CA SER A 98 -3.42 -3.70 20.31
C SER A 98 -2.10 -4.06 19.63
N GLY A 99 -0.98 -3.52 20.11
CA GLY A 99 0.34 -3.79 19.53
C GLY A 99 0.71 -5.27 19.60
N TYR A 100 0.40 -5.92 20.73
CA TYR A 100 0.65 -7.35 20.92
C TYR A 100 -0.27 -8.23 20.08
N LEU A 101 -1.55 -7.90 19.97
CA LEU A 101 -2.51 -8.64 19.14
C LEU A 101 -2.14 -8.57 17.65
N GLU A 102 -1.79 -7.39 17.16
CA GLU A 102 -1.33 -7.19 15.78
C GLU A 102 0.00 -7.93 15.53
N GLY A 103 0.94 -7.82 16.46
CA GLY A 103 2.22 -8.52 16.41
C GLY A 103 2.06 -10.05 16.38
N LEU A 104 1.15 -10.60 17.20
CA LEU A 104 0.81 -12.03 17.19
C LEU A 104 0.23 -12.45 15.84
N GLY A 105 -0.71 -11.69 15.29
CA GLY A 105 -1.29 -11.95 13.98
C GLY A 105 -0.23 -11.96 12.86
N ILE A 106 0.68 -10.99 12.87
CA ILE A 106 1.80 -10.92 11.92
C ILE A 106 2.78 -12.09 12.12
N ALA A 107 3.10 -12.45 13.35
CA ALA A 107 3.99 -13.57 13.65
C ALA A 107 3.39 -14.90 13.14
N LEU A 108 2.10 -15.12 13.35
CA LEU A 108 1.38 -16.29 12.82
C LEU A 108 1.38 -16.31 11.30
N TYR A 109 1.13 -15.16 10.66
CA TYR A 109 1.21 -15.01 9.21
C TYR A 109 2.59 -15.42 8.67
N LEU A 110 3.67 -14.86 9.23
CA LEU A 110 5.05 -15.17 8.83
C LEU A 110 5.40 -16.64 9.08
N PHE A 111 4.94 -17.20 10.20
CA PHE A 111 5.15 -18.61 10.53
C PHE A 111 4.46 -19.55 9.51
N ILE A 112 3.20 -19.29 9.17
CA ILE A 112 2.45 -20.06 8.17
C ILE A 112 3.16 -19.98 6.80
N LEU A 113 3.61 -18.79 6.42
CA LEU A 113 4.34 -18.57 5.18
C LEU A 113 5.65 -19.36 5.15
N ALA A 114 6.45 -19.28 6.22
CA ALA A 114 7.72 -19.98 6.35
C ALA A 114 7.54 -21.51 6.32
N GLN A 115 6.52 -22.04 7.02
CA GLN A 115 6.18 -23.46 6.97
C GLN A 115 5.82 -23.92 5.56
N THR A 116 5.00 -23.13 4.85
CA THR A 116 4.57 -23.45 3.48
C THR A 116 5.76 -23.52 2.53
N ILE A 117 6.65 -22.52 2.58
CA ILE A 117 7.86 -22.46 1.75
C ILE A 117 8.82 -23.62 2.08
N LYS A 118 9.10 -23.86 3.37
CA LYS A 118 10.04 -24.90 3.81
C LYS A 118 9.58 -26.30 3.43
N LYS A 119 8.28 -26.60 3.59
CA LYS A 119 7.74 -27.95 3.40
C LYS A 119 7.62 -28.35 1.93
N HIS A 120 7.33 -27.40 1.05
CA HIS A 120 6.91 -27.69 -0.32
C HIS A 120 7.87 -27.17 -1.39
N ASN A 121 8.97 -26.54 -1.00
CA ASN A 121 10.06 -26.05 -1.87
C ASN A 121 9.55 -25.52 -3.22
N PRO A 122 8.85 -24.37 -3.23
CA PRO A 122 8.23 -23.82 -4.43
C PRO A 122 9.19 -23.86 -5.62
N GLN A 123 8.76 -24.49 -6.72
CA GLN A 123 9.46 -24.42 -7.99
C GLN A 123 9.23 -23.04 -8.60
N PHE A 124 9.94 -22.07 -8.05
CA PHE A 124 10.09 -20.73 -8.56
C PHE A 124 10.76 -20.80 -9.94
N GLY A 125 9.97 -20.86 -11.01
CA GLY A 125 10.44 -20.96 -12.40
C GLY A 125 11.62 -20.03 -12.69
N ALA A 126 12.72 -20.62 -13.16
CA ALA A 126 14.12 -20.32 -12.84
C ALA A 126 14.73 -18.96 -13.25
N ALA A 127 13.96 -17.93 -13.64
CA ALA A 127 14.51 -16.61 -13.95
C ALA A 127 13.70 -15.45 -13.34
N ALA A 128 12.38 -15.41 -13.57
CA ALA A 128 11.52 -14.35 -13.03
C ALA A 128 11.43 -14.42 -11.49
N ALA A 129 11.42 -15.63 -10.94
CA ALA A 129 11.30 -15.84 -9.51
C ALA A 129 12.62 -15.59 -8.74
N ALA A 130 13.78 -15.72 -9.40
CA ALA A 130 15.06 -15.31 -8.84
C ALA A 130 15.16 -13.78 -8.69
N GLY A 131 14.60 -13.03 -9.66
CA GLY A 131 14.62 -11.57 -9.67
C GLY A 131 13.78 -10.92 -8.56
N ILE A 132 12.64 -11.53 -8.18
CA ILE A 132 11.74 -11.01 -7.13
C ILE A 132 12.16 -11.39 -5.71
N LYS A 133 13.04 -12.39 -5.55
CA LYS A 133 13.42 -12.93 -4.23
C LYS A 133 13.85 -11.85 -3.25
N PRO A 134 14.66 -10.83 -3.62
CA PRO A 134 15.07 -9.84 -2.64
C PRO A 134 13.90 -8.93 -2.21
N PHE A 135 12.91 -8.63 -3.07
CA PHE A 135 11.69 -7.92 -2.63
C PHE A 135 10.90 -8.75 -1.62
N MET A 136 10.78 -10.06 -1.86
CA MET A 136 10.12 -10.96 -0.91
C MET A 136 10.87 -10.96 0.42
N VAL A 137 12.19 -11.15 0.43
CA VAL A 137 13.00 -11.12 1.66
C VAL A 137 12.87 -9.79 2.39
N THR A 138 12.98 -8.66 1.68
CA THR A 138 12.77 -7.32 2.25
C THR A 138 11.38 -7.20 2.87
N SER A 139 10.33 -7.69 2.21
CA SER A 139 8.97 -7.67 2.77
C SER A 139 8.80 -8.50 4.03
N LEU A 140 9.41 -9.68 4.10
CA LEU A 140 9.31 -10.56 5.27
C LEU A 140 10.03 -9.99 6.47
N LEU A 141 11.25 -9.45 6.26
CA LEU A 141 11.97 -8.72 7.30
C LEU A 141 11.21 -7.45 7.70
N GLY A 142 10.64 -6.74 6.72
CA GLY A 142 9.83 -5.55 6.95
C GLY A 142 8.64 -5.81 7.87
N TRP A 143 7.92 -6.93 7.68
CA TRP A 143 6.81 -7.33 8.55
C TRP A 143 7.26 -7.55 10.00
N LEU A 144 8.42 -8.21 10.20
CA LEU A 144 8.98 -8.44 11.53
C LEU A 144 9.38 -7.12 12.20
N VAL A 145 10.11 -6.26 11.50
CA VAL A 145 10.56 -4.96 12.02
C VAL A 145 9.36 -4.05 12.31
N PHE A 146 8.34 -4.04 11.44
CA PHE A 146 7.10 -3.32 11.69
C PHE A 146 6.36 -3.83 12.93
N ALA A 147 6.21 -5.14 13.08
CA ALA A 147 5.52 -5.73 14.24
C ALA A 147 6.24 -5.37 15.56
N LEU A 148 7.57 -5.49 15.58
CA LEU A 148 8.38 -5.11 16.74
C LEU A 148 8.27 -3.61 17.04
N GLY A 149 8.44 -2.76 16.03
CA GLY A 149 8.30 -1.31 16.18
C GLY A 149 6.92 -0.91 16.69
N ASN A 150 5.86 -1.53 16.18
CA ASN A 150 4.50 -1.27 16.61
C ASN A 150 4.23 -1.72 18.06
N ILE A 151 4.76 -2.87 18.48
CA ILE A 151 4.71 -3.30 19.88
C ILE A 151 5.43 -2.27 20.77
N LEU A 152 6.68 -1.92 20.44
CA LEU A 152 7.48 -1.00 21.26
C LEU A 152 6.81 0.36 21.42
N VAL A 153 6.33 0.94 20.32
CA VAL A 153 5.66 2.25 20.31
C VAL A 153 4.33 2.20 21.07
N SER A 154 3.55 1.13 20.91
CA SER A 154 2.27 0.98 21.62
C SER A 154 2.46 0.73 23.12
N THR A 155 3.49 -0.03 23.51
CA THR A 155 3.85 -0.27 24.91
C THR A 155 4.38 1.01 25.55
N HIS A 156 5.26 1.76 24.87
CA HIS A 156 5.75 3.04 25.38
C HIS A 156 4.59 4.02 25.62
N PHE A 157 3.65 4.13 24.69
CA PHE A 157 2.44 4.93 24.88
C PHE A 157 1.58 4.46 26.05
N ALA A 158 1.39 3.14 26.20
CA ALA A 158 0.58 2.57 27.27
C ALA A 158 1.16 2.80 28.66
N LEU A 159 2.50 2.86 28.78
CA LEU A 159 3.22 3.08 30.03
C LEU A 159 3.46 4.57 30.34
N GLY A 160 3.35 5.44 29.34
CA GLY A 160 3.55 6.88 29.50
C GLY A 160 2.28 7.64 29.85
N GLU A 161 2.43 8.97 29.96
CA GLU A 161 1.35 9.93 30.23
C GLU A 161 1.01 10.79 29.00
N ALA A 162 1.65 10.57 27.85
CA ALA A 162 1.37 11.32 26.63
C ALA A 162 -0.01 11.00 26.06
N LEU A 163 -0.80 12.01 25.65
CA LEU A 163 -2.14 11.83 25.07
C LEU A 163 -2.13 11.26 23.64
N LEU A 164 -0.96 11.27 23.00
CA LEU A 164 -0.74 10.76 21.66
C LEU A 164 0.46 9.83 21.65
N ILE A 165 0.44 8.85 20.74
CA ILE A 165 1.65 8.12 20.41
C ILE A 165 2.66 9.13 19.86
N ASP A 166 3.93 9.03 20.26
CA ASP A 166 4.97 9.94 19.79
C ASP A 166 4.93 10.06 18.26
N PRO A 167 4.74 11.29 17.71
CA PRO A 167 4.55 11.47 16.28
C PRO A 167 5.74 11.00 15.44
N ASN A 168 6.97 11.15 15.92
CA ASN A 168 8.18 10.80 15.19
C ASN A 168 8.33 9.28 15.11
N TRP A 169 8.16 8.59 16.24
CA TRP A 169 8.20 7.13 16.28
C TRP A 169 7.03 6.50 15.51
N ASN A 170 5.82 7.05 15.61
CA ASN A 170 4.67 6.60 14.81
C ASN A 170 4.93 6.80 13.31
N SER A 171 5.48 7.96 12.93
CA SER A 171 5.89 8.23 11.55
C SER A 171 6.94 7.24 11.05
N LEU A 172 7.97 6.94 11.85
CA LEU A 172 9.01 5.96 11.50
C LEU A 172 8.44 4.56 11.31
N VAL A 173 7.56 4.08 12.19
CA VAL A 173 6.88 2.78 12.05
C VAL A 173 6.03 2.72 10.78
N ASN A 174 5.34 3.81 10.44
CA ASN A 174 4.60 3.90 9.19
C ASN A 174 5.52 3.85 7.97
N GLU A 175 6.66 4.57 7.99
CA GLU A 175 7.66 4.51 6.91
C GLU A 175 8.26 3.11 6.76
N ILE A 176 8.54 2.41 7.87
CA ILE A 176 8.99 1.00 7.86
C ILE A 176 7.97 0.14 7.10
N PHE A 177 6.68 0.27 7.41
CA PHE A 177 5.64 -0.49 6.71
C PHE A 177 5.61 -0.15 5.22
N ILE A 178 5.60 1.13 4.86
CA ILE A 178 5.51 1.56 3.46
C ILE A 178 6.71 1.04 2.66
N THR A 179 7.91 1.26 3.16
CA THR A 179 9.15 1.05 2.41
C THR A 179 9.66 -0.39 2.48
N LEU A 180 9.51 -1.09 3.60
CA LEU A 180 9.97 -2.47 3.71
C LEU A 180 8.90 -3.49 3.40
N VAL A 181 7.62 -3.21 3.66
CA VAL A 181 6.53 -4.16 3.40
C VAL A 181 5.80 -3.84 2.11
N LEU A 182 5.17 -2.67 2.06
CA LEU A 182 4.14 -2.38 1.07
C LEU A 182 4.70 -2.26 -0.35
N LEU A 183 5.70 -1.41 -0.56
CA LEU A 183 6.31 -1.19 -1.86
C LEU A 183 7.00 -2.47 -2.39
N PRO A 184 7.82 -3.20 -1.62
CA PRO A 184 8.39 -4.47 -2.07
C PRO A 184 7.35 -5.51 -2.49
N VAL A 185 6.24 -5.65 -1.75
CA VAL A 185 5.16 -6.55 -2.15
C VAL A 185 4.54 -6.09 -3.47
N CYS A 186 4.25 -4.79 -3.62
CA CYS A 186 3.70 -4.26 -4.87
C CYS A 186 4.65 -4.49 -6.06
N PHE A 187 5.96 -4.33 -5.87
CA PHE A 187 6.96 -4.53 -6.91
C PHE A 187 7.10 -5.99 -7.29
N ALA A 188 7.27 -6.89 -6.31
CA ALA A 188 7.29 -8.33 -6.56
C ALA A 188 6.02 -8.79 -7.27
N PHE A 189 4.87 -8.28 -6.86
CA PHE A 189 3.60 -8.63 -7.47
C PHE A 189 3.50 -8.16 -8.92
N SER A 190 3.96 -6.95 -9.21
CA SER A 190 3.86 -6.34 -10.55
C SER A 190 4.78 -7.03 -11.56
N VAL A 191 6.02 -7.35 -11.16
CA VAL A 191 6.97 -8.13 -11.98
C VAL A 191 6.37 -9.49 -12.39
N ASN A 192 5.65 -10.15 -11.48
CA ASN A 192 5.04 -11.45 -11.76
C ASN A 192 3.72 -11.38 -12.52
N THR A 193 2.89 -10.39 -12.21
CA THR A 193 1.48 -10.40 -12.62
C THR A 193 1.24 -9.57 -13.88
N PHE A 194 1.97 -8.48 -14.09
CA PHE A 194 1.72 -7.60 -15.24
C PHE A 194 2.01 -8.22 -16.60
N PRO A 195 3.06 -9.06 -16.77
CA PRO A 195 3.25 -9.78 -18.03
C PRO A 195 2.01 -10.61 -18.41
N ILE A 196 1.31 -11.18 -17.43
CA ILE A 196 0.10 -11.98 -17.65
C ILE A 196 -1.12 -11.08 -17.82
N PHE A 197 -1.27 -10.08 -16.95
CA PHE A 197 -2.51 -9.32 -16.82
C PHE A 197 -2.61 -8.17 -17.79
N LEU A 198 -1.49 -7.51 -18.09
CA LEU A 198 -1.40 -6.43 -19.07
C LEU A 198 -0.80 -6.92 -20.40
N ARG A 199 -0.50 -8.21 -20.51
CA ARG A 199 0.14 -8.84 -21.69
C ARG A 199 1.48 -8.16 -22.05
N LEU A 200 2.22 -7.72 -21.04
CA LEU A 200 3.55 -7.14 -21.18
C LEU A 200 4.60 -8.24 -21.40
N ARG A 201 5.80 -7.83 -21.83
CA ARG A 201 6.93 -8.76 -21.96
C ARG A 201 7.35 -9.26 -20.58
N ALA A 202 7.76 -10.53 -20.50
CA ALA A 202 8.42 -11.04 -19.30
C ALA A 202 9.69 -10.22 -19.00
N PRO A 203 10.00 -9.95 -17.71
CA PRO A 203 11.21 -9.21 -17.33
C PRO A 203 12.48 -9.87 -17.87
N TYR A 204 13.26 -9.12 -18.65
CA TYR A 204 14.57 -9.54 -19.15
C TYR A 204 15.71 -8.64 -18.65
N TRP A 205 15.36 -7.59 -17.90
CA TRP A 205 16.26 -6.64 -17.27
C TRP A 205 16.72 -7.18 -15.91
N PRO A 206 17.80 -6.64 -15.32
CA PRO A 206 18.41 -7.19 -14.10
C PRO A 206 17.59 -6.84 -12.86
N VAL A 207 16.42 -7.49 -12.68
CA VAL A 207 15.48 -7.22 -11.58
C VAL A 207 16.17 -7.21 -10.23
N ALA A 208 17.04 -8.19 -9.97
CA ALA A 208 17.77 -8.28 -8.71
C ALA A 208 18.63 -7.05 -8.38
N ARG A 209 19.20 -6.34 -9.38
CA ARG A 209 20.03 -5.15 -9.14
C ARG A 209 19.19 -3.95 -8.70
N VAL A 210 18.09 -3.71 -9.41
CA VAL A 210 17.13 -2.64 -9.07
C VAL A 210 16.55 -2.90 -7.67
N THR A 211 16.17 -4.15 -7.41
CA THR A 211 15.67 -4.59 -6.10
C THR A 211 16.72 -4.36 -5.01
N LEU A 212 17.97 -4.77 -5.22
CA LEU A 212 19.02 -4.62 -4.22
C LEU A 212 19.29 -3.14 -3.91
N LEU A 213 19.36 -2.29 -4.94
CA LEU A 213 19.54 -0.85 -4.77
C LEU A 213 18.39 -0.23 -3.96
N TYR A 214 17.14 -0.60 -4.26
CA TYR A 214 15.97 -0.20 -3.49
C TYR A 214 16.07 -0.67 -2.03
N SER A 215 16.32 -1.96 -1.80
CA SER A 215 16.32 -2.55 -0.46
C SER A 215 17.44 -1.99 0.41
N VAL A 216 18.64 -1.81 -0.13
CA VAL A 216 19.77 -1.22 0.60
C VAL A 216 19.49 0.23 0.95
N SER A 217 19.02 1.04 -0.02
CA SER A 217 18.67 2.43 0.24
C SER A 217 17.54 2.57 1.27
N ALA A 218 16.52 1.71 1.21
CA ALA A 218 15.45 1.67 2.22
C ALA A 218 15.99 1.37 3.63
N VAL A 219 16.84 0.35 3.79
CA VAL A 219 17.42 -0.01 5.10
C VAL A 219 18.31 1.12 5.64
N VAL A 220 19.15 1.71 4.81
CA VAL A 220 20.01 2.84 5.20
C VAL A 220 19.15 4.03 5.61
N ARG A 221 18.14 4.39 4.80
CA ARG A 221 17.22 5.49 5.07
C ARG A 221 16.53 5.34 6.43
N LEU A 222 15.94 4.18 6.69
CA LEU A 222 15.17 3.95 7.92
C LEU A 222 16.05 3.87 9.16
N THR A 223 17.21 3.21 9.04
CA THR A 223 18.17 3.10 10.18
C THR A 223 18.67 4.49 10.59
N THR A 224 19.09 5.29 9.61
CA THR A 224 19.57 6.66 9.87
C THR A 224 18.47 7.61 10.32
N LEU A 225 17.25 7.47 9.79
CA LEU A 225 16.07 8.18 10.29
C LEU A 225 15.74 7.79 11.74
N GLY A 226 15.92 6.51 12.09
CA GLY A 226 15.76 6.02 13.46
C GLY A 226 16.78 6.64 14.42
N PHE A 227 18.06 6.72 14.04
CA PHE A 227 19.08 7.40 14.83
C PHE A 227 18.77 8.89 15.01
N TYR A 228 18.34 9.57 13.95
CA TYR A 228 17.91 10.97 14.03
C TYR A 228 16.72 11.13 15.00
N THR A 229 15.72 10.26 14.89
CA THR A 229 14.52 10.24 15.75
C THR A 229 14.88 10.00 17.22
N ALA A 230 15.92 9.21 17.50
CA ALA A 230 16.42 8.94 18.84
C ALA A 230 17.30 10.06 19.44
N GLY A 231 17.30 11.27 18.85
CA GLY A 231 18.10 12.41 19.32
C GLY A 231 19.45 12.56 18.62
N GLY A 232 19.65 11.87 17.49
CA GLY A 232 20.84 12.03 16.65
C GLY A 232 20.95 13.42 16.02
N ASN A 233 22.17 13.79 15.62
CA ASN A 233 22.44 15.08 14.99
C ASN A 233 22.04 15.13 13.50
N ALA A 234 22.23 16.30 12.88
CA ALA A 234 21.87 16.54 11.47
C ALA A 234 22.60 15.65 10.45
N PHE A 235 23.72 15.01 10.81
CA PHE A 235 24.41 14.08 9.92
C PHE A 235 23.53 12.88 9.56
N TRP A 236 22.85 12.30 10.55
CA TRP A 236 21.95 11.15 10.32
C TRP A 236 20.78 11.51 9.41
N LEU A 237 20.23 12.71 9.56
CA LEU A 237 19.19 13.23 8.67
C LEU A 237 19.72 13.35 7.23
N SER A 238 20.90 13.94 7.02
CA SER A 238 21.51 14.05 5.68
C SER A 238 21.72 12.69 5.02
N VAL A 239 22.22 11.69 5.76
CA VAL A 239 22.38 10.33 5.24
C VAL A 239 21.03 9.71 4.86
N SER A 240 20.00 9.94 5.67
CA SER A 240 18.64 9.48 5.38
C SER A 240 18.08 10.10 4.10
N LEU A 241 18.30 11.40 3.89
CA LEU A 241 17.87 12.11 2.68
C LEU A 241 18.61 11.62 1.43
N VAL A 242 19.93 11.39 1.50
CA VAL A 242 20.68 10.79 0.38
C VAL A 242 20.13 9.40 0.05
N ALA A 243 19.84 8.59 1.06
CA ALA A 243 19.25 7.28 0.87
C ALA A 243 17.83 7.35 0.27
N GLN A 244 17.01 8.33 0.68
CA GLN A 244 15.68 8.59 0.09
C GLN A 244 15.78 9.00 -1.39
N LEU A 245 16.77 9.82 -1.75
CA LEU A 245 17.03 10.20 -3.14
C LEU A 245 17.36 8.96 -3.99
N ILE A 246 18.29 8.11 -3.53
CA ILE A 246 18.66 6.86 -4.21
C ILE A 246 17.44 5.94 -4.31
N GLN A 247 16.65 5.85 -3.25
CA GLN A 247 15.42 5.05 -3.24
C GLN A 247 14.43 5.54 -4.30
N GLY A 248 14.14 6.84 -4.37
CA GLY A 248 13.25 7.42 -5.38
C GLY A 248 13.74 7.17 -6.81
N LEU A 249 15.04 7.35 -7.07
CA LEU A 249 15.65 7.02 -8.37
C LEU A 249 15.52 5.52 -8.72
N SER A 250 15.68 4.63 -7.74
CA SER A 250 15.53 3.18 -7.96
C SER A 250 14.08 2.81 -8.33
N ILE A 251 13.08 3.49 -7.76
CA ILE A 251 11.66 3.30 -8.11
C ILE A 251 11.41 3.80 -9.54
N LEU A 252 11.94 4.96 -9.92
CA LEU A 252 11.81 5.47 -11.30
C LEU A 252 12.44 4.52 -12.32
N TRP A 253 13.62 3.99 -12.01
CA TRP A 253 14.26 2.96 -12.84
C TRP A 253 13.39 1.70 -12.94
N PHE A 254 12.83 1.23 -11.82
CA PHE A 254 11.90 0.10 -11.81
C PHE A 254 10.68 0.32 -12.72
N ILE A 255 10.04 1.48 -12.67
CA ILE A 255 8.88 1.81 -13.51
C ILE A 255 9.25 1.83 -14.99
N TRP A 256 10.41 2.41 -15.32
CA TRP A 256 10.92 2.45 -16.70
C TRP A 256 11.08 1.04 -17.29
N GLU A 257 11.62 0.11 -16.50
CA GLU A 257 11.86 -1.26 -16.92
C GLU A 257 10.61 -2.15 -16.94
N LEU A 258 9.57 -1.81 -16.19
CA LEU A 258 8.28 -2.50 -16.26
C LEU A 258 7.55 -2.30 -17.61
N ASP A 259 8.01 -1.36 -18.45
CA ASP A 259 7.51 -1.10 -19.81
C ASP A 259 6.01 -0.73 -19.88
N ILE A 260 5.42 -0.34 -18.74
CA ILE A 260 3.99 0.01 -18.62
C ILE A 260 3.65 1.21 -19.51
N ALA A 261 4.55 2.19 -19.60
CA ALA A 261 4.35 3.41 -20.39
C ALA A 261 4.52 3.19 -21.89
N ARG A 262 5.34 2.21 -22.32
CA ARG A 262 5.70 2.07 -23.74
C ARG A 262 4.64 1.33 -24.55
N ARG A 263 3.69 0.65 -23.90
CA ARG A 263 2.58 -0.10 -24.54
C ARG A 263 3.03 -0.92 -25.76
N LYS A 264 4.28 -1.43 -25.76
CA LYS A 264 4.81 -2.19 -26.89
C LYS A 264 3.92 -3.40 -27.09
N ALA A 265 3.47 -3.60 -28.34
CA ALA A 265 2.44 -4.57 -28.69
C ALA A 265 2.76 -5.95 -28.09
N PRO A 266 1.74 -6.72 -27.65
CA PRO A 266 1.94 -7.99 -26.99
C PRO A 266 2.79 -8.91 -27.86
N TRP A 267 3.88 -9.42 -27.30
CA TRP A 267 4.81 -10.38 -27.93
C TRP A 267 4.10 -11.61 -28.54
N PHE A 268 2.89 -11.93 -28.04
CA PHE A 268 2.02 -12.99 -28.55
C PHE A 268 1.36 -12.72 -29.90
N LYS A 269 1.48 -11.54 -30.52
CA LYS A 269 1.01 -11.36 -31.91
C LYS A 269 1.67 -12.35 -32.88
N LYS A 270 2.86 -12.87 -32.55
CA LYS A 270 3.60 -13.83 -33.37
C LYS A 270 3.29 -15.31 -33.07
N PHE A 271 2.58 -15.61 -31.99
CA PHE A 271 2.26 -16.97 -31.54
C PHE A 271 0.75 -17.26 -31.54
N ARG A 272 -0.03 -16.45 -32.28
CA ARG A 272 -1.46 -16.69 -32.44
C ARG A 272 -1.62 -17.82 -33.45
N ILE A 273 -1.86 -19.03 -32.97
CA ILE A 273 -2.55 -20.05 -33.76
C ILE A 273 -3.93 -19.43 -34.07
N GLU A 274 -4.21 -19.21 -35.34
CA GLU A 274 -5.42 -18.52 -35.83
C GLU A 274 -6.70 -19.32 -35.52
N ASP A 275 -6.57 -20.62 -35.24
CA ASP A 275 -7.70 -21.55 -35.31
C ASP A 275 -8.61 -21.64 -34.08
N GLU A 276 -8.20 -21.23 -32.87
CA GLU A 276 -8.98 -21.65 -31.68
C GLU A 276 -10.20 -20.79 -31.33
N ARG A 277 -10.30 -19.48 -31.67
CA ARG A 277 -11.47 -18.65 -31.28
C ARG A 277 -11.74 -17.44 -32.18
N GLU A 278 -12.17 -17.66 -33.42
CA GLU A 278 -12.65 -16.59 -34.31
C GLU A 278 -13.90 -15.84 -33.78
N SER A 279 -14.67 -16.42 -32.85
CA SER A 279 -15.99 -15.91 -32.48
C SER A 279 -16.00 -14.74 -31.47
N ARG A 280 -14.89 -14.43 -30.78
CA ARG A 280 -14.81 -13.30 -29.83
C ARG A 280 -13.39 -12.73 -29.75
N PRO A 281 -12.97 -11.79 -30.61
CA PRO A 281 -11.67 -11.14 -30.46
C PRO A 281 -11.61 -10.32 -29.15
N PRO A 282 -10.47 -10.30 -28.42
CA PRO A 282 -10.30 -9.41 -27.27
C PRO A 282 -10.46 -7.95 -27.68
N ARG A 283 -10.92 -7.10 -26.75
CA ARG A 283 -11.19 -5.68 -27.06
C ARG A 283 -9.92 -4.99 -27.57
N LYS A 284 -10.08 -4.04 -28.50
CA LYS A 284 -8.98 -3.26 -29.07
C LYS A 284 -8.23 -2.57 -27.92
N LYS A 285 -6.96 -2.95 -27.69
CA LYS A 285 -6.08 -2.44 -26.61
C LYS A 285 -6.39 -2.90 -25.17
N ALA A 286 -7.22 -3.93 -24.96
CA ALA A 286 -7.43 -4.53 -23.63
C ALA A 286 -6.76 -5.91 -23.52
N ALA A 287 -6.49 -6.34 -22.29
CA ALA A 287 -5.90 -7.65 -22.02
C ALA A 287 -6.94 -8.77 -21.88
N ASP A 288 -8.22 -8.44 -21.89
CA ASP A 288 -9.34 -9.36 -21.70
C ASP A 288 -10.52 -9.09 -22.67
N TYR A 289 -11.62 -9.81 -22.49
CA TYR A 289 -12.86 -9.66 -23.26
C TYR A 289 -13.82 -8.59 -22.68
N GLY A 290 -13.41 -7.83 -21.66
CA GLY A 290 -14.27 -6.87 -20.94
C GLY A 290 -15.01 -7.42 -19.74
N GLN A 291 -14.86 -8.71 -19.46
CA GLN A 291 -15.44 -9.37 -18.29
C GLN A 291 -14.94 -8.82 -16.94
N PHE A 292 -13.84 -8.05 -16.94
CA PHE A 292 -13.30 -7.36 -15.77
C PHE A 292 -13.38 -5.83 -15.85
N GLY A 293 -14.23 -5.28 -16.72
CA GLY A 293 -14.30 -3.84 -16.96
C GLY A 293 -12.99 -3.30 -17.53
N ASN A 294 -12.65 -2.05 -17.23
CA ASN A 294 -11.41 -1.42 -17.69
C ASN A 294 -10.37 -1.34 -16.57
N PHE A 295 -10.11 -2.45 -15.89
CA PHE A 295 -9.21 -2.51 -14.74
C PHE A 295 -7.78 -2.06 -15.10
N GLU A 296 -7.35 -2.14 -16.36
CA GLU A 296 -6.04 -1.69 -16.81
C GLU A 296 -5.81 -0.20 -16.54
N TRP A 297 -6.86 0.64 -16.59
CA TRP A 297 -6.75 2.07 -16.31
C TRP A 297 -6.46 2.36 -14.83
N LEU A 298 -6.97 1.50 -13.94
CA LEU A 298 -6.60 1.54 -12.53
C LEU A 298 -5.10 1.23 -12.40
N LEU A 299 -4.61 0.17 -13.05
CA LEU A 299 -3.19 -0.19 -13.01
C LEU A 299 -2.26 0.89 -13.61
N TYR A 300 -2.64 1.46 -14.76
CA TYR A 300 -1.88 2.54 -15.39
C TYR A 300 -1.86 3.80 -14.52
N GLY A 301 -3.01 4.24 -14.01
CA GLY A 301 -3.06 5.42 -13.15
C GLY A 301 -2.32 5.21 -11.83
N ALA A 302 -2.33 4.00 -11.27
CA ALA A 302 -1.53 3.67 -10.10
C ALA A 302 -0.04 3.92 -10.33
N TYR A 303 0.49 3.49 -11.48
CA TYR A 303 1.90 3.67 -11.81
C TYR A 303 2.28 5.09 -12.22
N VAL A 304 1.34 5.87 -12.77
CA VAL A 304 1.53 7.32 -12.94
C VAL A 304 1.67 7.99 -11.57
N CYS A 305 0.83 7.64 -10.60
CA CYS A 305 0.93 8.15 -9.24
C CYS A 305 2.22 7.69 -8.54
N LEU A 306 2.67 6.45 -8.75
CA LEU A 306 3.94 5.96 -8.22
C LEU A 306 5.13 6.76 -8.78
N ALA A 307 5.14 7.04 -10.08
CA ALA A 307 6.19 7.85 -10.71
C ALA A 307 6.19 9.27 -10.14
N ALA A 308 5.01 9.87 -9.96
CA ALA A 308 4.88 11.18 -9.33
C ALA A 308 5.35 11.17 -7.86
N ALA A 309 5.04 10.12 -7.09
CA ALA A 309 5.50 9.97 -5.71
C ALA A 309 7.03 9.85 -5.62
N ALA A 310 7.63 9.00 -6.46
CA ALA A 310 9.07 8.78 -6.49
C ALA A 310 9.83 10.03 -6.96
N LEU A 311 9.28 10.77 -7.93
CA LEU A 311 9.80 12.08 -8.33
C LEU A 311 9.68 13.10 -7.18
N GLY A 312 8.55 13.08 -6.46
CA GLY A 312 8.34 13.88 -5.26
C GLY A 312 9.38 13.59 -4.17
N ASP A 313 9.72 12.32 -3.92
CA ASP A 313 10.80 11.92 -3.00
C ASP A 313 12.16 12.47 -3.43
N VAL A 314 12.50 12.37 -4.72
CA VAL A 314 13.77 12.89 -5.26
C VAL A 314 13.85 14.42 -5.10
N ILE A 315 12.76 15.12 -5.43
CA ILE A 315 12.68 16.58 -5.26
C ILE A 315 12.77 16.96 -3.78
N TYR A 316 11.98 16.31 -2.92
CA TYR A 316 11.97 16.57 -1.48
C TYR A 316 13.37 16.39 -0.89
N ALA A 317 13.97 15.22 -1.11
CA ALA A 317 15.30 14.92 -0.59
C ALA A 317 16.37 15.88 -1.13
N GLY A 318 16.31 16.23 -2.41
CA GLY A 318 17.25 17.17 -3.03
C GLY A 318 17.16 18.58 -2.44
N PHE A 319 15.95 19.12 -2.27
CA PHE A 319 15.75 20.45 -1.69
C PHE A 319 16.12 20.51 -0.21
N GLU A 320 15.79 19.48 0.56
CA GLU A 320 16.16 19.38 1.98
C GLU A 320 17.68 19.27 2.18
N LEU A 321 18.38 18.50 1.32
CA LEU A 321 19.84 18.42 1.33
C LEU A 321 20.50 19.78 1.03
N LEU A 322 19.90 20.55 0.12
CA LEU A 322 20.36 21.90 -0.22
C LEU A 322 19.86 22.97 0.78
N ARG A 323 19.07 22.60 1.79
CA ARG A 323 18.46 23.50 2.78
C ARG A 323 17.61 24.62 2.15
N LEU A 324 16.98 24.34 1.02
CA LEU A 324 16.15 25.30 0.29
C LEU A 324 14.66 25.25 0.71
N GLY A 325 14.28 24.25 1.49
CA GLY A 325 12.89 23.94 1.83
C GLY A 325 12.15 23.31 0.63
N SER A 326 11.64 22.09 0.80
CA SER A 326 10.95 21.42 -0.30
C SER A 326 9.63 22.13 -0.69
N PRO A 327 9.39 22.38 -1.99
CA PRO A 327 8.10 22.89 -2.46
C PRO A 327 6.98 21.84 -2.42
N ILE A 328 7.33 20.57 -2.18
CA ILE A 328 6.39 19.45 -2.10
C ILE A 328 6.39 18.94 -0.66
N GLY A 329 5.22 18.95 -0.01
CA GLY A 329 5.08 18.42 1.34
C GLY A 329 5.10 16.88 1.38
N ILE A 330 5.60 16.30 2.48
CA ILE A 330 5.58 14.85 2.72
C ILE A 330 4.16 14.26 2.65
N ASP A 331 3.12 15.00 3.08
CA ASP A 331 1.74 14.53 3.01
C ASP A 331 1.29 14.23 1.57
N ILE A 332 1.71 15.06 0.60
CA ILE A 332 1.43 14.86 -0.82
C ILE A 332 2.06 13.55 -1.29
N ILE A 333 3.34 13.35 -1.00
CA ILE A 333 4.11 12.17 -1.41
C ILE A 333 3.49 10.90 -0.82
N ARG A 334 3.15 10.91 0.48
CA ARG A 334 2.49 9.79 1.15
C ARG A 334 1.13 9.45 0.54
N HIS A 335 0.32 10.45 0.20
CA HIS A 335 -0.97 10.19 -0.45
C HIS A 335 -0.82 9.73 -1.90
N LEU A 336 0.20 10.18 -2.63
CA LEU A 336 0.52 9.61 -3.94
C LEU A 336 0.91 8.14 -3.85
N TYR A 337 1.72 7.73 -2.86
CA TYR A 337 2.03 6.32 -2.64
C TYR A 337 0.82 5.50 -2.20
N LEU A 338 0.05 5.98 -1.21
CA LEU A 338 -0.97 5.15 -0.57
C LEU A 338 -2.33 5.20 -1.27
N LEU A 339 -2.83 6.40 -1.57
CA LEU A 339 -4.12 6.58 -2.25
C LEU A 339 -3.93 6.43 -3.76
N GLY A 340 -2.95 7.13 -4.34
CA GLY A 340 -2.72 7.17 -5.78
C GLY A 340 -2.16 5.86 -6.34
N PHE A 341 -1.15 5.28 -5.71
CA PHE A 341 -0.54 4.05 -6.19
C PHE A 341 -1.19 2.81 -5.56
N VAL A 342 -1.02 2.59 -4.27
CA VAL A 342 -1.37 1.31 -3.63
C VAL A 342 -2.87 1.04 -3.67
N THR A 343 -3.71 1.98 -3.24
CA THR A 343 -5.16 1.78 -3.23
C THR A 343 -5.68 1.57 -4.65
N GLN A 344 -5.21 2.37 -5.60
CA GLN A 344 -5.58 2.20 -7.00
C GLN A 344 -5.10 0.87 -7.61
N LEU A 345 -3.91 0.41 -7.23
CA LEU A 345 -3.40 -0.92 -7.59
C LEU A 345 -4.30 -2.02 -7.00
N ILE A 346 -4.69 -1.92 -5.73
CA ILE A 346 -5.62 -2.85 -5.09
C ILE A 346 -6.95 -2.87 -5.84
N LEU A 347 -7.53 -1.71 -6.15
CA LEU A 347 -8.79 -1.61 -6.92
C LEU A 347 -8.70 -2.35 -8.26
N GLY A 348 -7.62 -2.13 -9.03
CA GLY A 348 -7.42 -2.79 -10.32
C GLY A 348 -7.13 -4.28 -10.19
N MET A 349 -6.35 -4.68 -9.20
CA MET A 349 -5.91 -6.06 -9.02
C MET A 349 -6.99 -6.96 -8.41
N ALA A 350 -7.75 -6.44 -7.45
CA ALA A 350 -8.81 -7.15 -6.76
C ALA A 350 -9.89 -7.65 -7.73
N VAL A 351 -10.31 -6.78 -8.65
CA VAL A 351 -11.32 -7.08 -9.69
C VAL A 351 -10.94 -8.30 -10.52
N ARG A 352 -9.65 -8.54 -10.74
CA ARG A 352 -9.17 -9.66 -11.56
C ARG A 352 -8.75 -10.89 -10.74
N LYS A 353 -8.17 -10.69 -9.57
CA LYS A 353 -7.67 -11.80 -8.73
C LYS A 353 -8.79 -12.47 -7.94
N ILE A 354 -9.65 -11.68 -7.29
CA ILE A 354 -10.63 -12.19 -6.32
C ILE A 354 -11.68 -13.08 -6.99
N PRO A 355 -12.26 -12.74 -8.16
CA PRO A 355 -13.18 -13.66 -8.83
C PRO A 355 -12.56 -15.03 -9.12
N GLY A 356 -11.29 -15.06 -9.53
CA GLY A 356 -10.57 -16.33 -9.74
C GLY A 356 -10.37 -17.13 -8.45
N PHE A 357 -10.36 -16.49 -7.28
CA PHE A 357 -10.33 -17.17 -5.99
C PHE A 357 -11.68 -17.81 -5.65
N LEU A 358 -12.76 -17.22 -6.17
CA LEU A 358 -14.15 -17.69 -6.06
C LEU A 358 -14.53 -18.68 -7.18
N GLY A 359 -13.60 -19.05 -8.07
CA GLY A 359 -13.88 -19.90 -9.23
C GLY A 359 -14.64 -19.21 -10.36
N ARG A 360 -14.76 -17.87 -10.31
CA ARG A 360 -15.43 -17.04 -11.32
C ARG A 360 -14.43 -16.49 -12.33
N SER A 361 -14.88 -16.35 -13.57
CA SER A 361 -14.07 -15.80 -14.68
C SER A 361 -14.47 -14.38 -15.08
N TYR A 362 -15.40 -13.75 -14.35
CA TYR A 362 -15.94 -12.41 -14.60
C TYR A 362 -16.30 -11.70 -13.29
N ILE A 363 -16.64 -10.42 -13.38
CA ILE A 363 -17.34 -9.66 -12.34
C ILE A 363 -18.74 -9.30 -12.83
N VAL A 364 -19.68 -9.17 -11.89
CA VAL A 364 -21.11 -8.92 -12.22
C VAL A 364 -21.32 -7.54 -12.86
N PHE A 365 -20.66 -6.49 -12.35
CA PHE A 365 -20.85 -5.13 -12.84
C PHE A 365 -19.54 -4.50 -13.37
N PRO A 366 -19.17 -4.75 -14.64
CA PRO A 366 -17.99 -4.11 -15.26
C PRO A 366 -18.01 -2.58 -15.23
N SER A 367 -19.19 -1.95 -15.25
CA SER A 367 -19.36 -0.49 -15.16
C SER A 367 -18.87 0.08 -13.82
N LEU A 368 -19.02 -0.65 -12.72
CA LEU A 368 -18.55 -0.20 -11.40
C LEU A 368 -17.01 -0.08 -11.36
N VAL A 369 -16.28 -0.83 -12.18
CA VAL A 369 -14.82 -0.70 -12.31
C VAL A 369 -14.45 0.65 -12.94
N ASN A 370 -15.21 1.09 -13.95
CA ASN A 370 -15.00 2.39 -14.57
C ASN A 370 -15.31 3.53 -13.59
N LEU A 371 -16.39 3.40 -12.81
CA LEU A 371 -16.72 4.36 -11.77
C LEU A 371 -15.66 4.40 -10.67
N SER A 372 -15.14 3.24 -10.23
CA SER A 372 -14.00 3.18 -9.31
C SER A 372 -12.80 3.95 -9.84
N TRP A 373 -12.50 3.87 -11.14
CA TRP A 373 -11.42 4.63 -11.77
C TRP A 373 -11.67 6.14 -11.74
N VAL A 374 -12.88 6.60 -12.08
CA VAL A 374 -13.22 8.04 -12.00
C VAL A 374 -13.08 8.54 -10.57
N PHE A 375 -13.67 7.83 -9.61
CA PHE A 375 -13.67 8.24 -8.21
C PHE A 375 -12.28 8.24 -7.59
N ILE A 376 -11.43 7.24 -7.86
CA ILE A 376 -10.06 7.23 -7.31
C ILE A 376 -9.19 8.34 -7.92
N VAL A 377 -9.34 8.64 -9.22
CA VAL A 377 -8.62 9.76 -9.85
C VAL A 377 -9.07 11.09 -9.24
N LEU A 378 -10.37 11.31 -9.07
CA LEU A 378 -10.90 12.49 -8.39
C LEU A 378 -10.38 12.60 -6.95
N ALA A 379 -10.35 11.48 -6.21
CA ALA A 379 -9.81 11.43 -4.85
C ALA A 379 -8.35 11.87 -4.79
N VAL A 380 -7.52 11.37 -5.70
CA VAL A 380 -6.09 11.71 -5.78
C VAL A 380 -5.90 13.17 -6.15
N LEU A 381 -6.58 13.65 -7.20
CA LEU A 381 -6.48 15.05 -7.64
C LEU A 381 -6.90 16.00 -6.52
N CYS A 382 -8.05 15.74 -5.90
CA CYS A 382 -8.52 16.52 -4.76
C CYS A 382 -7.55 16.48 -3.59
N ARG A 383 -6.88 15.34 -3.32
CA ARG A 383 -5.96 15.23 -2.19
C ARG A 383 -4.61 15.91 -2.44
N VAL A 384 -4.09 15.84 -3.65
CA VAL A 384 -2.69 16.15 -3.96
C VAL A 384 -2.53 17.52 -4.61
N VAL A 385 -3.47 17.94 -5.46
CA VAL A 385 -3.35 19.18 -6.23
C VAL A 385 -3.50 20.42 -5.36
N PRO A 386 -4.55 20.55 -4.51
CA PRO A 386 -4.72 21.74 -3.68
C PRO A 386 -3.50 22.08 -2.82
N PRO A 387 -2.83 21.10 -2.18
CA PRO A 387 -1.64 21.38 -1.40
C PRO A 387 -0.49 22.07 -2.09
N VAL A 388 -0.34 21.87 -3.40
CA VAL A 388 0.75 22.46 -4.19
C VAL A 388 0.61 23.99 -4.28
N PHE A 389 -0.60 24.51 -4.07
CA PHE A 389 -0.90 25.93 -4.14
C PHE A 389 -0.99 26.62 -2.77
N TRP A 390 -0.87 25.88 -1.65
CA TRP A 390 -0.82 26.52 -0.33
C TRP A 390 0.36 27.49 -0.23
N GLY A 391 0.14 28.64 0.39
CA GLY A 391 1.11 29.73 0.47
C GLY A 391 1.24 30.61 -0.79
N ARG A 392 0.51 30.31 -1.88
CA ARG A 392 0.46 31.14 -3.12
C ARG A 392 -0.88 31.86 -3.32
N GLY A 393 -1.72 31.87 -2.28
CA GLY A 393 -3.10 32.34 -2.29
C GLY A 393 -4.04 31.20 -1.89
N GLU A 394 -4.67 31.33 -0.72
CA GLU A 394 -5.62 30.32 -0.24
C GLU A 394 -6.96 30.48 -0.95
N HIS A 395 -7.18 29.70 -2.00
CA HIS A 395 -8.48 29.64 -2.64
C HIS A 395 -9.41 28.70 -1.88
N VAL A 396 -10.51 29.22 -1.34
CA VAL A 396 -11.52 28.43 -0.58
C VAL A 396 -11.98 27.18 -1.34
N TRP A 397 -12.12 27.26 -2.68
CA TRP A 397 -12.51 26.12 -3.49
C TRP A 397 -11.45 25.00 -3.52
N LEU A 398 -10.15 25.32 -3.44
CA LEU A 398 -9.06 24.35 -3.36
C LEU A 398 -9.09 23.60 -2.02
N VAL A 399 -9.30 24.34 -0.92
CA VAL A 399 -9.40 23.75 0.43
C VAL A 399 -10.62 22.83 0.54
N ARG A 400 -11.78 23.25 -0.01
CA ARG A 400 -12.99 22.41 -0.07
C ARG A 400 -12.81 21.20 -0.97
N ALA A 401 -12.15 21.35 -2.13
CA ALA A 401 -11.82 20.23 -3.00
C ALA A 401 -10.99 19.19 -2.23
N TRP A 402 -9.95 19.62 -1.53
CA TRP A 402 -9.17 18.76 -0.64
C TRP A 402 -10.03 18.07 0.42
N GLY A 403 -10.99 18.79 1.02
CA GLY A 403 -11.91 18.21 1.99
C GLY A 403 -12.80 17.09 1.46
N THR A 404 -13.11 17.09 0.15
CA THR A 404 -13.93 16.03 -0.49
C THR A 404 -13.12 14.79 -0.89
N SER A 405 -11.78 14.83 -0.84
CA SER A 405 -10.93 13.78 -1.41
C SER A 405 -11.24 12.38 -0.86
N GLY A 406 -11.46 12.28 0.46
CA GLY A 406 -11.74 10.99 1.08
C GLY A 406 -13.15 10.46 0.81
N ILE A 407 -14.12 11.32 0.47
CA ILE A 407 -15.47 10.89 0.03
C ILE A 407 -15.35 10.18 -1.32
N TRP A 408 -14.63 10.79 -2.27
CA TRP A 408 -14.35 10.17 -3.57
C TRP A 408 -13.59 8.84 -3.41
N GLY A 409 -12.59 8.80 -2.52
CA GLY A 409 -11.87 7.55 -2.21
C GLY A 409 -12.79 6.46 -1.66
N LEU A 410 -13.71 6.81 -0.76
CA LEU A 410 -14.69 5.87 -0.20
C LEU A 410 -15.64 5.34 -1.27
N LEU A 411 -16.15 6.21 -2.15
CA LEU A 411 -17.02 5.80 -3.27
C LEU A 411 -16.31 4.79 -4.18
N ALA A 412 -15.02 4.99 -4.48
CA ALA A 412 -14.24 4.05 -5.28
C ALA A 412 -14.16 2.65 -4.64
N VAL A 413 -13.95 2.60 -3.32
CA VAL A 413 -13.91 1.35 -2.53
C VAL A 413 -15.29 0.70 -2.43
N VAL A 414 -16.36 1.48 -2.26
CA VAL A 414 -17.74 0.96 -2.24
C VAL A 414 -18.10 0.31 -3.57
N CYS A 415 -17.75 0.94 -4.70
CA CYS A 415 -17.92 0.34 -6.03
C CYS A 415 -17.24 -1.03 -6.14
N LEU A 416 -16.00 -1.17 -5.65
CA LEU A 416 -15.31 -2.46 -5.60
C LEU A 416 -16.04 -3.46 -4.71
N ALA A 417 -16.38 -3.07 -3.49
CA ALA A 417 -17.01 -3.94 -2.50
C ALA A 417 -18.36 -4.49 -3.00
N VAL A 418 -19.24 -3.62 -3.51
CA VAL A 418 -20.53 -4.01 -4.08
C VAL A 418 -20.34 -5.03 -5.21
N ASN A 419 -19.37 -4.78 -6.10
CA ASN A 419 -19.12 -5.66 -7.24
C ASN A 419 -18.59 -7.03 -6.82
N LEU A 420 -17.65 -7.08 -5.86
CA LEU A 420 -17.11 -8.34 -5.35
C LEU A 420 -18.15 -9.14 -4.56
N ILE A 421 -18.99 -8.48 -3.75
CA ILE A 421 -20.09 -9.14 -3.03
C ILE A 421 -21.11 -9.73 -4.00
N ALA A 422 -21.48 -8.98 -5.04
CA ALA A 422 -22.38 -9.50 -6.07
C ALA A 422 -21.77 -10.70 -6.79
N THR A 423 -20.50 -10.62 -7.17
CA THR A 423 -19.76 -11.70 -7.84
C THR A 423 -19.58 -12.96 -6.98
N ALA A 424 -19.59 -12.82 -5.65
CA ALA A 424 -19.54 -13.97 -4.74
C ALA A 424 -20.91 -14.66 -4.56
N LYS A 425 -22.02 -13.96 -4.86
CA LYS A 425 -23.39 -14.45 -4.68
C LYS A 425 -24.00 -15.00 -5.97
N ASP A 426 -23.65 -14.42 -7.12
CA ASP A 426 -23.85 -15.01 -8.44
C ASP A 426 -23.04 -16.30 -8.56
#